data_AF-A0A3D4JRM3-F1
#
_entry.id   AF-A0A3D4JRM3-F1
#
_cell.length_a   1.000
_cell.length_b   1.000
_cell.length_c   1.000
_cell.angle_alpha   90.00
_cell.angle_beta   90.00
_cell.angle_gamma   90.00
#
_symmetry.space_group_name_H-M   'P 1'
#
loop_
_entity.id
_entity.type
_entity.pdbx_description
1 polymer ?
#
loop_
_entity_poly.entity_id
_entity_poly.type
_entity_poly.pdbx_seq_one_letter_code
_entity_poly.pdbx_strand_id
1 'polypeptide(L)'
;MKKLSLISLGILASLQVAHAQTISSKKWADLFSYNNVLAMKEDNGKIVAAAESGVFYYTISTGEITKLSKANGLHEVKVSAFDYNPQNKIGLVGYQNGSLDVITPDGITYVVDIPIATGYNGSKKINHISITGDLAVISVGYGVSIFDLKKKEFKDSAFFLSGGVYQASNEATIFGNKVFSVTNTGLRSHEMNTTFPVFSTWTTELAGTFKHNDSEGVLSFSSHNTAYVYNGGAFTPLSQSFTNVHDVVVTNNSIVVTDLSRVYTFGTNGNFNANVTFGEECNTATTVGSSVYGGTIFSGIKNEGGNTFKPDGPYQNYAYKISLYGENQILVSTGGRENRFNTAIINSKNPGFYYFDGMSWIYPSYFKGNSTVFNVLVVVADPV
;
A
#
# COMPACT_ATOMS: atom_id res chain seq x y z
N MET A 1 45.14 27.69 38.00
CA MET A 1 44.07 26.84 37.45
C MET A 1 42.82 27.69 37.28
N LYS A 2 42.04 27.56 36.18
CA LYS A 2 40.89 28.40 35.76
C LYS A 2 41.18 29.44 34.66
N LYS A 3 41.59 29.04 33.44
CA LYS A 3 41.38 29.85 32.21
C LYS A 3 41.23 29.02 30.90
N LEU A 4 40.96 27.71 30.97
CA LEU A 4 40.79 26.88 29.76
C LEU A 4 39.41 26.24 29.57
N SER A 5 38.44 26.51 30.43
CA SER A 5 37.14 25.80 30.38
C SER A 5 36.03 26.49 29.57
N LEU A 6 36.19 27.75 29.13
CA LEU A 6 35.10 28.47 28.44
C LEU A 6 35.09 28.31 26.91
N ILE A 7 36.21 27.99 26.28
CA ILE A 7 36.27 27.86 24.81
C ILE A 7 35.70 26.51 24.35
N SER A 8 35.77 25.47 25.19
CA SER A 8 35.18 24.16 24.90
C SER A 8 33.65 24.13 25.02
N LEU A 9 33.03 25.08 25.74
CA LEU A 9 31.57 25.12 25.92
C LEU A 9 30.85 25.94 24.82
N GLY A 10 31.57 26.86 24.18
CA GLY A 10 31.04 27.64 23.05
C GLY A 10 30.93 26.87 21.74
N ILE A 11 31.75 25.83 21.55
CA ILE A 11 31.77 25.01 20.32
C ILE A 11 30.72 23.88 20.38
N LEU A 12 30.31 23.44 21.58
CA LEU A 12 29.20 22.49 21.73
C LEU A 12 27.81 23.15 21.62
N ALA A 13 27.69 24.46 21.90
CA ALA A 13 26.41 25.18 21.82
C ALA A 13 26.02 25.60 20.39
N SER A 14 26.94 25.57 19.42
CA SER A 14 26.68 25.91 18.01
C SER A 14 26.20 24.73 17.15
N LEU A 15 26.08 23.52 17.71
CA LEU A 15 25.67 22.32 16.97
C LEU A 15 24.16 22.00 17.07
N GLN A 16 23.36 22.83 17.73
CA GLN A 16 21.92 22.56 17.95
C GLN A 16 20.95 23.34 17.06
N VAL A 17 21.42 23.90 15.94
CA VAL A 17 20.56 24.56 14.94
C VAL A 17 20.78 23.99 13.54
N ALA A 18 20.88 22.67 13.44
CA ALA A 18 20.52 21.99 12.21
C ALA A 18 18.99 21.83 12.21
N HIS A 19 18.26 22.87 11.79
CA HIS A 19 16.91 22.64 11.29
C HIS A 19 17.07 21.74 10.06
N ALA A 20 16.68 20.47 10.21
CA ALA A 20 16.40 19.62 9.07
C ALA A 20 15.53 20.44 8.11
N GLN A 21 15.98 20.59 6.87
CA GLN A 21 15.21 21.30 5.87
C GLN A 21 13.87 20.60 5.76
N THR A 22 12.80 21.26 6.20
CA THR A 22 11.45 20.83 5.87
C THR A 22 11.36 20.92 4.36
N ILE A 23 11.49 19.78 3.67
CA ILE A 23 11.24 19.68 2.24
C ILE A 23 9.71 19.71 2.06
N SER A 24 9.12 20.86 2.35
CA SER A 24 7.89 21.31 1.74
C SER A 24 8.05 22.81 1.59
N SER A 25 7.91 23.32 0.38
CA SER A 25 7.84 24.76 0.21
C SER A 25 6.60 25.22 0.98
N LYS A 26 6.73 26.17 1.92
CA LYS A 26 5.59 26.82 2.60
C LYS A 26 4.56 27.43 1.62
N LYS A 27 4.85 27.46 0.31
CA LYS A 27 4.00 27.98 -0.76
C LYS A 27 3.21 26.91 -1.52
N TRP A 28 3.52 25.62 -1.36
CA TRP A 28 2.87 24.54 -2.10
C TRP A 28 2.31 23.50 -1.12
N ALA A 29 1.00 23.28 -1.19
CA ALA A 29 0.30 22.25 -0.43
C ALA A 29 -0.36 21.27 -1.39
N ASP A 30 -0.37 19.99 -1.03
CA ASP A 30 -1.04 18.94 -1.77
C ASP A 30 -2.41 18.61 -1.16
N LEU A 31 -3.38 18.39 -2.03
CA LEU A 31 -4.75 18.03 -1.66
C LEU A 31 -5.05 16.66 -2.25
N PHE A 32 -4.48 15.62 -1.63
CA PHE A 32 -4.69 14.24 -2.04
C PHE A 32 -5.68 13.51 -1.13
N SER A 33 -6.46 12.61 -1.72
CA SER A 33 -7.26 11.63 -1.00
C SER A 33 -6.38 10.50 -0.48
N TYR A 34 -6.58 10.17 0.80
CA TYR A 34 -6.00 9.03 1.51
C TYR A 34 -7.09 8.03 1.95
N ASN A 35 -8.22 8.04 1.25
CA ASN A 35 -9.37 7.18 1.55
C ASN A 35 -9.13 5.71 1.20
N ASN A 36 -8.48 5.45 0.06
CA ASN A 36 -8.21 4.11 -0.43
C ASN A 36 -6.86 3.62 0.08
N VAL A 37 -6.85 2.82 1.15
CA VAL A 37 -5.64 2.26 1.76
C VAL A 37 -5.33 0.93 1.10
N LEU A 38 -4.15 0.82 0.48
CA LEU A 38 -3.72 -0.34 -0.31
C LEU A 38 -3.00 -1.39 0.54
N ALA A 39 -2.15 -0.95 1.47
CA ALA A 39 -1.32 -1.81 2.30
C ALA A 39 -1.05 -1.13 3.65
N MET A 40 -0.84 -1.94 4.70
CA MET A 40 -0.52 -1.45 6.05
C MET A 40 0.52 -2.33 6.74
N LYS A 41 1.37 -1.70 7.55
CA LYS A 41 2.26 -2.39 8.49
C LYS A 41 2.17 -1.77 9.88
N GLU A 42 2.19 -2.61 10.90
CA GLU A 42 2.29 -2.20 12.30
C GLU A 42 3.76 -1.92 12.67
N ASP A 43 3.97 -0.88 13.46
CA ASP A 43 5.27 -0.51 14.01
C ASP A 43 5.13 0.03 15.44
N ASN A 44 5.09 -0.87 16.42
CA ASN A 44 5.06 -0.56 17.86
C ASN A 44 3.98 0.47 18.25
N GLY A 45 2.73 0.23 17.86
CA GLY A 45 1.61 1.15 18.14
C GLY A 45 1.46 2.31 17.13
N LYS A 46 2.25 2.28 16.06
CA LYS A 46 2.10 3.13 14.88
C LYS A 46 1.65 2.27 13.71
N ILE A 47 0.71 2.75 12.90
CA ILE A 47 0.34 2.11 11.62
C ILE A 47 0.95 2.92 10.49
N VAL A 48 1.73 2.26 9.65
CA VAL A 48 2.24 2.81 8.39
C VAL A 48 1.34 2.32 7.27
N ALA A 49 0.66 3.23 6.57
CA ALA A 49 -0.33 2.90 5.56
C ALA A 49 0.01 3.55 4.22
N ALA A 50 -0.11 2.80 3.14
CA ALA A 50 0.00 3.34 1.79
C ALA A 50 -1.38 3.55 1.17
N ALA A 51 -1.58 4.72 0.57
CA ALA A 51 -2.71 5.05 -0.28
C ALA A 51 -2.21 5.35 -1.71
N GLU A 52 -3.14 5.49 -2.67
CA GLU A 52 -2.79 5.77 -4.08
C GLU A 52 -1.87 6.99 -4.28
N SER A 53 -1.91 7.95 -3.36
CA SER A 53 -1.18 9.24 -3.47
C SER A 53 0.04 9.37 -2.57
N GLY A 54 0.32 8.36 -1.74
CA GLY A 54 1.48 8.39 -0.85
C GLY A 54 1.30 7.53 0.39
N VAL A 55 2.21 7.71 1.34
CA VAL A 55 2.27 6.96 2.59
C VAL A 55 1.84 7.88 3.72
N PHE A 56 1.14 7.36 4.71
CA PHE A 56 0.84 8.09 5.93
C PHE A 56 1.04 7.21 7.15
N TYR A 57 1.17 7.88 8.28
CA TYR A 57 1.52 7.30 9.55
C TYR A 57 0.46 7.70 10.56
N TYR A 58 -0.03 6.74 11.34
CA TYR A 58 -0.99 6.97 12.40
C TYR A 58 -0.44 6.42 13.71
N THR A 59 -0.23 7.29 14.70
CA THR A 59 0.23 6.89 16.04
C THR A 59 -0.98 6.73 16.96
N ILE A 60 -1.27 5.49 17.38
CA ILE A 60 -2.53 5.16 18.07
C ILE A 60 -2.65 5.86 19.43
N SER A 61 -1.55 5.95 20.19
CA SER A 61 -1.56 6.50 21.55
C SER A 61 -1.80 8.01 21.59
N THR A 62 -1.40 8.73 20.53
CA THR A 62 -1.48 10.20 20.47
C THR A 62 -2.54 10.71 19.49
N GLY A 63 -3.01 9.87 18.58
CA GLY A 63 -3.87 10.28 17.48
C GLY A 63 -3.13 11.02 16.36
N GLU A 64 -1.79 11.12 16.43
CA GLU A 64 -1.00 11.90 15.48
C GLU A 64 -1.01 11.25 14.10
N ILE A 65 -1.23 12.08 13.07
CA ILE A 65 -1.17 11.66 11.66
C ILE A 65 -0.14 12.51 10.92
N THR A 66 0.80 11.85 10.26
CA THR A 66 1.78 12.48 9.35
C THR A 66 1.77 11.77 8.00
N LYS A 67 2.25 12.44 6.94
CA LYS A 67 2.19 11.91 5.58
C LYS A 67 3.43 12.21 4.75
N LEU A 68 3.72 11.32 3.81
CA LEU A 68 4.63 11.46 2.70
C LEU A 68 3.86 11.38 1.39
N SER A 69 4.12 12.33 0.51
CA SER A 69 3.51 12.47 -0.80
C SER A 69 4.54 13.04 -1.77
N LYS A 70 4.16 13.18 -3.03
CA LYS A 70 5.01 13.82 -4.04
C LYS A 70 5.40 15.27 -3.69
N ALA A 71 4.61 15.96 -2.86
CA ALA A 71 4.87 17.34 -2.48
C ALA A 71 5.87 17.48 -1.33
N ASN A 72 6.08 16.43 -0.52
CA ASN A 72 6.87 16.52 0.70
C ASN A 72 7.83 15.33 0.93
N GLY A 73 8.12 14.53 -0.10
CA GLY A 73 9.20 13.55 -0.01
C GLY A 73 9.24 12.49 -1.11
N LEU A 74 8.09 11.93 -1.51
CA LEU A 74 8.03 10.90 -2.55
C LEU A 74 8.32 11.48 -3.93
N HIS A 75 8.76 10.64 -4.86
CA HIS A 75 9.08 11.06 -6.23
C HIS A 75 7.90 10.85 -7.18
N GLU A 76 6.98 9.92 -6.86
CA GLU A 76 5.83 9.62 -7.70
C GLU A 76 4.48 9.56 -6.97
N VAL A 77 3.42 9.58 -7.77
CA VAL A 77 2.03 9.26 -7.38
C VAL A 77 1.62 7.92 -7.99
N LYS A 78 0.41 7.45 -7.67
CA LYS A 78 -0.11 6.14 -8.12
C LYS A 78 0.72 4.99 -7.55
N VAL A 79 0.85 4.99 -6.22
CA VAL A 79 1.36 3.85 -5.47
C VAL A 79 0.54 2.62 -5.84
N SER A 80 1.20 1.49 -6.10
CA SER A 80 0.56 0.23 -6.45
C SER A 80 0.95 -0.94 -5.54
N ALA A 81 2.06 -0.83 -4.82
CA ALA A 81 2.50 -1.79 -3.82
C ALA A 81 3.31 -1.06 -2.74
N PHE A 82 3.31 -1.59 -1.53
CA PHE A 82 4.05 -1.03 -0.42
C PHE A 82 4.31 -2.09 0.64
N ASP A 83 5.50 -2.05 1.22
CA ASP A 83 5.77 -2.75 2.47
C ASP A 83 6.78 -1.94 3.32
N TYR A 84 6.85 -2.27 4.59
CA TYR A 84 7.69 -1.61 5.57
C TYR A 84 8.25 -2.62 6.56
N ASN A 85 9.52 -2.48 6.90
CA ASN A 85 10.17 -3.28 7.94
C ASN A 85 10.33 -2.45 9.23
N PRO A 86 9.57 -2.78 10.30
CA PRO A 86 9.65 -2.08 11.58
C PRO A 86 11.00 -2.20 12.29
N GLN A 87 11.80 -3.23 11.98
CA GLN A 87 13.08 -3.47 12.66
C GLN A 87 14.15 -2.49 12.20
N ASN A 88 14.27 -2.26 10.89
CA ASN A 88 15.26 -1.35 10.30
C ASN A 88 14.67 -0.01 9.86
N LYS A 89 13.34 0.19 10.02
CA LYS A 89 12.61 1.41 9.65
C LYS A 89 12.70 1.75 8.16
N ILE A 90 12.82 0.73 7.31
CA ILE A 90 12.88 0.88 5.86
C ILE A 90 11.51 0.58 5.25
N GLY A 91 10.97 1.51 4.48
CA GLY A 91 9.81 1.30 3.61
C GLY A 91 10.22 1.20 2.16
N LEU A 92 9.48 0.41 1.38
CA LEU A 92 9.62 0.36 -0.08
C LEU A 92 8.26 0.62 -0.72
N VAL A 93 8.18 1.70 -1.50
CA VAL A 93 6.99 2.09 -2.25
C VAL A 93 7.19 1.71 -3.71
N GLY A 94 6.25 0.98 -4.29
CA GLY A 94 6.23 0.65 -5.72
C GLY A 94 5.13 1.40 -6.45
N TYR A 95 5.43 1.87 -7.66
CA TYR A 95 4.52 2.67 -8.47
C TYR A 95 3.99 1.93 -9.70
N GLN A 96 2.87 2.41 -10.26
CA GLN A 96 2.29 1.85 -11.48
C GLN A 96 3.22 1.87 -12.70
N ASN A 97 4.22 2.77 -12.71
CA ASN A 97 5.17 2.91 -13.82
C ASN A 97 6.42 2.01 -13.68
N GLY A 98 6.55 1.25 -12.58
CA GLY A 98 7.71 0.38 -12.32
C GLY A 98 8.84 1.04 -11.54
N SER A 99 8.74 2.34 -11.23
CA SER A 99 9.69 2.99 -10.33
C SER A 99 9.43 2.64 -8.87
N LEU A 100 10.43 2.86 -8.01
CA LEU A 100 10.34 2.62 -6.56
C LEU A 100 10.87 3.82 -5.77
N ASP A 101 10.38 3.96 -4.54
CA ASP A 101 10.98 4.81 -3.51
C ASP A 101 11.39 3.99 -2.29
N VAL A 102 12.66 4.09 -1.91
CA VAL A 102 13.18 3.53 -0.65
C VAL A 102 13.11 4.61 0.42
N ILE A 103 12.23 4.43 1.41
CA ILE A 103 12.06 5.33 2.55
C ILE A 103 12.94 4.84 3.69
N THR A 104 13.86 5.68 4.17
CA THR A 104 14.69 5.41 5.35
C THR A 104 14.65 6.58 6.33
N PRO A 105 15.12 6.42 7.58
CA PRO A 105 15.25 7.54 8.51
C PRO A 105 16.15 8.68 7.97
N ASP A 106 17.12 8.35 7.11
CA ASP A 106 18.06 9.32 6.54
C ASP A 106 17.51 10.08 5.32
N GLY A 107 16.38 9.61 4.76
CA GLY A 107 15.75 10.21 3.59
C GLY A 107 15.15 9.19 2.63
N ILE A 108 14.67 9.70 1.49
CA ILE A 108 13.98 8.93 0.46
C ILE A 108 14.86 8.84 -0.79
N THR A 109 15.05 7.63 -1.32
CA THR A 109 15.85 7.40 -2.53
C THR A 109 14.99 6.85 -3.65
N TYR A 110 15.03 7.53 -4.80
CA TYR A 110 14.33 7.11 -6.01
C TYR A 110 15.11 6.03 -6.76
N VAL A 111 14.41 4.96 -7.15
CA VAL A 111 14.90 3.92 -8.05
C VAL A 111 14.08 3.98 -9.33
N VAL A 112 14.77 4.29 -10.44
CA VAL A 112 14.13 4.72 -11.69
C VAL A 112 13.25 3.65 -12.31
N ASP A 113 13.70 2.40 -12.34
CA ASP A 113 12.95 1.33 -12.98
C ASP A 113 13.33 -0.03 -12.40
N ILE A 114 12.41 -0.98 -12.58
CA ILE A 114 12.63 -2.41 -12.37
C ILE A 114 13.47 -3.02 -13.50
N PRO A 115 14.06 -4.21 -13.30
CA PRO A 115 14.72 -4.97 -14.36
C PRO A 115 13.74 -5.30 -15.49
N ILE A 116 14.18 -5.14 -16.73
CA ILE A 116 13.37 -5.43 -17.92
C ILE A 116 14.19 -6.29 -18.87
N ALA A 117 13.64 -7.44 -19.23
CA ALA A 117 14.20 -8.28 -20.28
C ALA A 117 13.92 -7.66 -21.66
N THR A 118 14.87 -7.82 -22.59
CA THR A 118 14.71 -7.38 -23.98
C THR A 118 13.43 -8.00 -24.57
N GLY A 119 12.49 -7.15 -25.01
CA GLY A 119 11.23 -7.56 -25.62
C GLY A 119 10.05 -7.72 -24.66
N TYR A 120 10.20 -7.44 -23.36
CA TYR A 120 9.04 -7.34 -22.45
C TYR A 120 8.22 -6.08 -22.76
N ASN A 121 7.01 -6.28 -23.29
CA ASN A 121 6.04 -5.20 -23.59
C ASN A 121 4.84 -5.23 -22.63
N GLY A 122 4.94 -5.98 -21.51
CA GLY A 122 3.89 -6.07 -20.52
C GLY A 122 3.87 -4.88 -19.55
N SER A 123 2.97 -4.96 -18.56
CA SER A 123 2.84 -3.93 -17.54
C SER A 123 4.04 -3.88 -16.60
N LYS A 124 4.61 -2.69 -16.40
CA LYS A 124 5.62 -2.43 -15.36
C LYS A 124 5.04 -2.19 -13.96
N LYS A 125 3.72 -2.21 -13.82
CA LYS A 125 3.06 -2.02 -12.52
C LYS A 125 3.64 -3.01 -11.51
N ILE A 126 4.10 -2.48 -10.38
CA ILE A 126 4.48 -3.32 -9.24
C ILE A 126 3.20 -3.92 -8.65
N ASN A 127 3.10 -5.24 -8.65
CA ASN A 127 1.94 -5.97 -8.16
C ASN A 127 2.01 -6.14 -6.64
N HIS A 128 3.19 -6.46 -6.10
CA HIS A 128 3.42 -6.70 -4.68
C HIS A 128 4.86 -6.39 -4.28
N ILE A 129 5.05 -6.06 -3.00
CA ILE A 129 6.34 -5.93 -2.35
C ILE A 129 6.22 -6.67 -1.01
N SER A 130 7.18 -7.54 -0.71
CA SER A 130 7.33 -8.16 0.62
C SER A 130 8.77 -8.03 1.07
N ILE A 131 9.00 -7.38 2.21
CA ILE A 131 10.30 -7.15 2.82
C ILE A 131 10.57 -8.24 3.85
N THR A 132 11.74 -8.87 3.75
CA THR A 132 12.22 -9.84 4.72
C THR A 132 13.67 -9.49 5.08
N GLY A 133 13.86 -8.93 6.29
CA GLY A 133 15.16 -8.43 6.73
C GLY A 133 15.64 -7.27 5.85
N ASP A 134 16.77 -7.47 5.17
CA ASP A 134 17.41 -6.48 4.30
C ASP A 134 17.05 -6.65 2.81
N LEU A 135 16.23 -7.64 2.46
CA LEU A 135 15.81 -7.92 1.10
C LEU A 135 14.31 -7.63 0.93
N ALA A 136 13.92 -7.28 -0.28
CA ALA A 136 12.53 -7.24 -0.70
C ALA A 136 12.33 -8.12 -1.93
N VAL A 137 11.23 -8.88 -1.98
CA VAL A 137 10.77 -9.50 -3.23
C VAL A 137 9.72 -8.60 -3.85
N ILE A 138 9.95 -8.27 -5.12
CA ILE A 138 9.09 -7.41 -5.93
C ILE A 138 8.42 -8.28 -6.99
N SER A 139 7.09 -8.30 -6.97
CA SER A 139 6.26 -9.05 -7.92
C SER A 139 5.79 -8.15 -9.04
N VAL A 140 5.95 -8.60 -10.28
CA VAL A 140 5.63 -7.84 -11.49
C VAL A 140 4.98 -8.76 -12.53
N GLY A 141 4.42 -8.16 -13.58
CA GLY A 141 3.87 -8.89 -14.73
C GLY A 141 4.84 -9.78 -15.50
N TYR A 142 6.16 -9.75 -15.23
CA TYR A 142 7.12 -10.67 -15.83
C TYR A 142 7.55 -11.83 -14.93
N GLY A 143 7.22 -11.79 -13.63
CA GLY A 143 7.79 -12.68 -12.62
C GLY A 143 8.20 -11.91 -11.38
N VAL A 144 9.37 -12.24 -10.81
CA VAL A 144 9.83 -11.68 -9.54
C VAL A 144 11.24 -11.10 -9.62
N SER A 145 11.56 -10.17 -8.72
CA SER A 145 12.93 -9.67 -8.53
C SER A 145 13.24 -9.48 -7.06
N ILE A 146 14.47 -9.78 -6.67
CA ILE A 146 15.00 -9.57 -5.33
C ILE A 146 15.73 -8.22 -5.33
N PHE A 147 15.34 -7.35 -4.42
CA PHE A 147 15.91 -6.03 -4.24
C PHE A 147 16.63 -5.95 -2.89
N ASP A 148 17.87 -5.47 -2.90
CA ASP A 148 18.67 -5.24 -1.69
C ASP A 148 18.37 -3.83 -1.16
N LEU A 149 17.74 -3.73 0.00
CA LEU A 149 17.29 -2.46 0.58
C LEU A 149 18.46 -1.58 1.04
N LYS A 150 19.58 -2.18 1.45
CA LYS A 150 20.77 -1.45 1.92
C LYS A 150 21.54 -0.86 0.76
N LYS A 151 21.76 -1.65 -0.28
CA LYS A 151 22.48 -1.22 -1.48
C LYS A 151 21.60 -0.44 -2.45
N LYS A 152 20.27 -0.57 -2.31
CA LYS A 152 19.26 0.04 -3.16
C LYS A 152 19.39 -0.41 -4.62
N GLU A 153 19.68 -1.69 -4.81
CA GLU A 153 19.91 -2.30 -6.13
C GLU A 153 19.19 -3.64 -6.26
N PHE A 154 18.88 -4.03 -7.50
CA PHE A 154 18.36 -5.37 -7.79
C PHE A 154 19.49 -6.39 -7.74
N LYS A 155 19.28 -7.45 -6.95
CA LYS A 155 20.23 -8.55 -6.78
C LYS A 155 20.06 -9.59 -7.88
N ASP A 156 18.86 -10.14 -8.02
CA ASP A 156 18.52 -11.19 -8.97
C ASP A 156 17.08 -11.03 -9.47
N SER A 157 16.81 -11.46 -10.69
CA SER A 157 15.48 -11.42 -11.32
C SER A 157 15.16 -12.74 -12.00
N ALA A 158 13.97 -13.27 -11.74
CA ALA A 158 13.45 -14.46 -12.40
C ALA A 158 12.28 -14.06 -13.31
N PHE A 159 12.50 -14.18 -14.62
CA PHE A 159 11.50 -13.92 -15.64
C PHE A 159 10.72 -15.20 -15.92
N PHE A 160 9.44 -15.23 -15.55
CA PHE A 160 8.58 -16.41 -15.67
C PHE A 160 8.11 -16.60 -17.12
N LEU A 161 9.05 -16.96 -18.00
CA LEU A 161 8.81 -17.13 -19.43
C LEU A 161 8.54 -18.60 -19.76
N SER A 162 7.35 -18.90 -20.29
CA SER A 162 7.00 -20.23 -20.78
C SER A 162 6.35 -20.14 -22.15
N GLY A 163 6.88 -20.85 -23.13
CA GLY A 163 6.34 -20.85 -24.50
C GLY A 163 6.32 -19.45 -25.15
N GLY A 164 7.26 -18.57 -24.80
CA GLY A 164 7.32 -17.20 -25.31
C GLY A 164 6.36 -16.22 -24.63
N VAL A 165 5.60 -16.66 -23.63
CA VAL A 165 4.65 -15.81 -22.88
C VAL A 165 5.15 -15.64 -21.44
N TYR A 166 5.21 -14.38 -21.00
CA TYR A 166 5.52 -14.03 -19.62
C TYR A 166 4.31 -14.31 -18.72
N GLN A 167 4.56 -14.95 -17.59
CA GLN A 167 3.58 -15.18 -16.53
C GLN A 167 3.77 -14.15 -15.42
N ALA A 168 2.70 -13.49 -15.03
CA ALA A 168 2.74 -12.53 -13.94
C ALA A 168 2.92 -13.25 -12.60
N SER A 169 3.77 -12.67 -11.75
CA SER A 169 3.72 -12.89 -10.31
C SER A 169 2.64 -11.98 -9.73
N ASN A 170 1.63 -12.57 -9.08
CA ASN A 170 0.57 -11.78 -8.43
C ASN A 170 1.13 -11.17 -7.14
N GLU A 171 1.62 -12.04 -6.25
CA GLU A 171 2.35 -11.67 -5.05
C GLU A 171 3.49 -12.67 -4.81
N ALA A 172 4.45 -12.26 -3.99
CA ALA A 172 5.57 -13.10 -3.58
C ALA A 172 6.16 -12.62 -2.25
N THR A 173 6.76 -13.56 -1.52
CA THR A 173 7.40 -13.35 -0.22
C THR A 173 8.62 -14.26 -0.05
N ILE A 174 9.53 -13.92 0.87
CA ILE A 174 10.68 -14.76 1.23
C ILE A 174 10.35 -15.49 2.52
N PHE A 175 10.36 -16.83 2.47
CA PHE A 175 10.24 -17.65 3.67
C PHE A 175 11.43 -18.59 3.80
N GLY A 176 12.21 -18.43 4.87
CA GLY A 176 13.52 -19.08 5.02
C GLY A 176 14.51 -18.59 3.95
N ASN A 177 15.05 -19.52 3.15
CA ASN A 177 15.93 -19.18 2.01
C ASN A 177 15.24 -19.32 0.65
N LYS A 178 13.90 -19.39 0.63
CA LYS A 178 13.11 -19.57 -0.61
C LYS A 178 12.22 -18.36 -0.86
N VAL A 179 12.09 -18.01 -2.13
CA VAL A 179 11.03 -17.12 -2.60
C VAL A 179 9.83 -17.98 -2.96
N PHE A 180 8.67 -17.62 -2.42
CA PHE A 180 7.38 -18.19 -2.79
C PHE A 180 6.58 -17.15 -3.56
N SER A 181 6.14 -17.49 -4.77
CA SER A 181 5.32 -16.62 -5.60
C SER A 181 3.99 -17.27 -5.93
N VAL A 182 2.91 -16.55 -5.64
CA VAL A 182 1.58 -16.92 -6.08
C VAL A 182 1.32 -16.38 -7.48
N THR A 183 0.80 -17.25 -8.34
CA THR A 183 0.49 -16.93 -9.74
C THR A 183 -0.89 -17.46 -10.10
N ASN A 184 -1.35 -17.14 -11.31
CA ASN A 184 -2.59 -17.70 -11.83
C ASN A 184 -2.51 -19.21 -12.14
N THR A 185 -1.32 -19.81 -12.12
CA THR A 185 -1.10 -21.24 -12.44
C THR A 185 -0.57 -22.08 -11.28
N GLY A 186 -0.17 -21.45 -10.18
CA GLY A 186 0.19 -22.15 -8.96
C GLY A 186 1.03 -21.32 -8.01
N LEU A 187 1.29 -21.92 -6.84
CA LEU A 187 2.32 -21.50 -5.91
C LEU A 187 3.66 -22.02 -6.41
N ARG A 188 4.54 -21.11 -6.80
CA ARG A 188 5.89 -21.39 -7.29
C ARG A 188 6.90 -21.13 -6.19
N SER A 189 7.97 -21.93 -6.10
CA SER A 189 9.07 -21.66 -5.17
C SER A 189 10.44 -21.85 -5.83
N HIS A 190 11.43 -21.13 -5.31
CA HIS A 190 12.84 -21.34 -5.64
C HIS A 190 13.74 -20.84 -4.51
N GLU A 191 14.86 -21.54 -4.27
CA GLU A 191 15.90 -21.08 -3.32
C GLU A 191 16.67 -19.87 -3.85
N MET A 192 17.07 -18.96 -2.99
CA MET A 192 17.87 -17.79 -3.40
C MET A 192 19.34 -18.18 -3.64
N ASN A 193 19.58 -18.89 -4.74
CA ASN A 193 20.89 -19.37 -5.18
C ASN A 193 21.15 -18.98 -6.65
N THR A 194 22.28 -19.41 -7.21
CA THR A 194 22.73 -19.04 -8.57
C THR A 194 21.79 -19.45 -9.69
N THR A 195 20.87 -20.40 -9.47
CA THR A 195 19.88 -20.81 -10.49
C THR A 195 18.57 -20.06 -10.38
N PHE A 196 18.41 -19.16 -9.40
CA PHE A 196 17.18 -18.37 -9.21
C PHE A 196 16.67 -17.68 -10.49
N PRO A 197 17.53 -17.06 -11.34
CA PRO A 197 17.07 -16.44 -12.58
C PRO A 197 16.51 -17.42 -13.63
N VAL A 198 16.77 -18.73 -13.51
CA VAL A 198 16.41 -19.74 -14.51
C VAL A 198 15.01 -20.27 -14.22
N PHE A 199 13.97 -19.74 -14.89
CA PHE A 199 12.59 -20.11 -14.56
C PHE A 199 12.28 -21.62 -14.65
N SER A 200 12.97 -22.38 -15.51
CA SER A 200 12.78 -23.83 -15.59
C SER A 200 13.22 -24.61 -14.34
N THR A 201 13.99 -23.99 -13.42
CA THR A 201 14.35 -24.61 -12.14
C THR A 201 13.37 -24.30 -11.01
N TRP A 202 12.35 -23.47 -11.26
CA TRP A 202 11.31 -23.16 -10.27
C TRP A 202 10.35 -24.33 -10.08
N THR A 203 10.08 -24.66 -8.82
CA THR A 203 9.18 -25.75 -8.44
C THR A 203 7.74 -25.25 -8.40
N THR A 204 6.78 -26.09 -8.82
CA THR A 204 5.36 -25.86 -8.51
C THR A 204 5.02 -26.62 -7.24
N GLU A 205 4.86 -25.90 -6.14
CA GLU A 205 4.52 -26.47 -4.83
C GLU A 205 3.06 -26.90 -4.79
N LEU A 206 2.18 -26.09 -5.41
CA LEU A 206 0.76 -26.37 -5.49
C LEU A 206 0.19 -25.76 -6.77
N ALA A 207 -0.55 -26.55 -7.55
CA ALA A 207 -1.28 -26.07 -8.71
C ALA A 207 -2.56 -25.34 -8.28
N GLY A 208 -2.91 -24.26 -8.97
CA GLY A 208 -4.11 -23.49 -8.67
C GLY A 208 -3.99 -22.03 -9.09
N THR A 209 -5.03 -21.25 -8.84
CA THR A 209 -5.02 -19.80 -9.07
C THR A 209 -4.96 -19.11 -7.72
N PHE A 210 -3.81 -18.53 -7.40
CA PHE A 210 -3.56 -17.88 -6.12
C PHE A 210 -3.30 -16.39 -6.33
N LYS A 211 -3.79 -15.57 -5.41
CA LYS A 211 -3.77 -14.12 -5.52
C LYS A 211 -2.90 -13.46 -4.47
N HIS A 212 -3.04 -13.87 -3.21
CA HIS A 212 -2.38 -13.20 -2.10
C HIS A 212 -1.42 -14.11 -1.36
N ASN A 213 -0.29 -13.59 -0.88
CA ASN A 213 0.58 -14.27 0.05
C ASN A 213 1.42 -13.33 0.91
N ASP A 214 1.71 -13.79 2.12
CA ASP A 214 2.62 -13.10 3.02
C ASP A 214 3.35 -14.10 3.92
N SER A 215 4.48 -13.68 4.47
CA SER A 215 5.20 -14.49 5.44
C SER A 215 5.98 -13.67 6.48
N GLU A 216 5.96 -14.20 7.69
CA GLU A 216 6.80 -13.77 8.82
C GLU A 216 7.35 -15.04 9.49
N GLY A 217 6.82 -15.42 10.66
CA GLY A 217 7.13 -16.70 11.30
C GLY A 217 6.52 -17.92 10.60
N VAL A 218 5.50 -17.71 9.77
CA VAL A 218 4.82 -18.73 8.95
C VAL A 218 4.55 -18.18 7.55
N LEU A 219 4.33 -19.07 6.59
CA LEU A 219 3.89 -18.70 5.24
C LEU A 219 2.38 -18.93 5.11
N SER A 220 1.66 -17.94 4.61
CA SER A 220 0.25 -18.05 4.27
C SER A 220 -0.03 -17.48 2.88
N PHE A 221 -1.01 -18.06 2.18
CA PHE A 221 -1.42 -17.62 0.86
C PHE A 221 -2.89 -17.95 0.62
N SER A 222 -3.49 -17.33 -0.40
CA SER A 222 -4.90 -17.55 -0.72
C SER A 222 -5.19 -17.66 -2.20
N SER A 223 -6.21 -18.46 -2.51
CA SER A 223 -7.00 -18.35 -3.73
C SER A 223 -8.08 -17.27 -3.54
N HIS A 224 -9.00 -17.17 -4.48
CA HIS A 224 -10.16 -16.28 -4.37
C HIS A 224 -11.04 -16.57 -3.13
N ASN A 225 -11.19 -17.83 -2.72
CA ASN A 225 -12.16 -18.26 -1.71
C ASN A 225 -11.60 -19.17 -0.62
N THR A 226 -10.29 -19.49 -0.65
CA THR A 226 -9.64 -20.34 0.35
C THR A 226 -8.25 -19.79 0.67
N ALA A 227 -7.95 -19.65 1.95
CA ALA A 227 -6.62 -19.32 2.44
C ALA A 227 -5.97 -20.57 3.05
N TYR A 228 -4.65 -20.65 2.96
CA TYR A 228 -3.83 -21.77 3.37
C TYR A 228 -2.72 -21.27 4.29
N VAL A 229 -2.30 -22.12 5.23
CA VAL A 229 -1.10 -21.92 6.04
C VAL A 229 -0.14 -23.07 5.80
N TYR A 230 1.15 -22.76 5.69
CA TYR A 230 2.21 -23.76 5.68
C TYR A 230 2.50 -24.19 7.12
N ASN A 231 2.16 -25.43 7.45
CA ASN A 231 2.35 -25.99 8.78
C ASN A 231 2.95 -27.41 8.68
N GLY A 232 4.08 -27.63 9.35
CA GLY A 232 4.68 -28.96 9.46
C GLY A 232 5.04 -29.63 8.12
N GLY A 233 5.39 -28.87 7.09
CA GLY A 233 5.77 -29.40 5.78
C GLY A 233 4.62 -29.51 4.76
N ALA A 234 3.39 -29.18 5.15
CA ALA A 234 2.22 -29.24 4.27
C ALA A 234 1.45 -27.91 4.24
N PHE A 235 0.72 -27.67 3.16
CA PHE A 235 -0.21 -26.55 3.05
C PHE A 235 -1.60 -26.99 3.50
N THR A 236 -2.08 -26.44 4.61
CA THR A 236 -3.38 -26.77 5.20
C THR A 236 -4.35 -25.59 5.03
N PRO A 237 -5.59 -25.81 4.55
CA PRO A 237 -6.57 -24.74 4.44
C PRO A 237 -6.98 -24.21 5.82
N LEU A 238 -7.17 -22.90 5.92
CA LEU A 238 -7.73 -22.25 7.10
C LEU A 238 -9.23 -22.57 7.21
N SER A 239 -9.72 -22.71 8.43
CA SER A 239 -11.07 -23.24 8.73
C SER A 239 -12.19 -22.21 8.53
N GLN A 240 -12.27 -21.59 7.34
CA GLN A 240 -13.35 -20.70 6.88
C GLN A 240 -13.47 -20.75 5.35
N SER A 241 -14.65 -20.41 4.84
CA SER A 241 -14.86 -20.15 3.41
C SER A 241 -14.98 -18.65 3.15
N PHE A 242 -14.23 -18.14 2.19
CA PHE A 242 -14.21 -16.71 1.84
C PHE A 242 -15.00 -16.45 0.56
N THR A 243 -15.45 -15.21 0.37
CA THR A 243 -16.19 -14.82 -0.84
C THR A 243 -15.24 -14.27 -1.90
N ASN A 244 -14.37 -13.35 -1.52
CA ASN A 244 -13.33 -12.77 -2.35
C ASN A 244 -12.23 -12.24 -1.43
N VAL A 245 -11.19 -13.05 -1.21
CA VAL A 245 -10.02 -12.60 -0.46
C VAL A 245 -9.38 -11.43 -1.20
N HIS A 246 -9.17 -10.33 -0.47
CA HIS A 246 -8.50 -9.13 -0.95
C HIS A 246 -7.04 -9.05 -0.50
N ASP A 247 -6.70 -9.68 0.62
CA ASP A 247 -5.34 -9.67 1.17
C ASP A 247 -5.15 -10.76 2.25
N VAL A 248 -3.91 -11.21 2.43
CA VAL A 248 -3.46 -12.08 3.52
C VAL A 248 -2.24 -11.44 4.15
N VAL A 249 -2.34 -11.06 5.42
CA VAL A 249 -1.24 -10.47 6.19
C VAL A 249 -0.85 -11.42 7.31
N VAL A 250 0.44 -11.74 7.41
CA VAL A 250 1.00 -12.52 8.51
C VAL A 250 1.67 -11.56 9.48
N THR A 251 1.33 -11.69 10.76
CA THR A 251 2.03 -11.02 11.86
C THR A 251 2.75 -12.06 12.71
N ASN A 252 3.51 -11.61 13.71
CA ASN A 252 4.19 -12.50 14.65
C ASN A 252 3.22 -13.49 15.35
N ASN A 253 1.96 -13.09 15.54
CA ASN A 253 1.01 -13.83 16.39
C ASN A 253 -0.24 -14.30 15.63
N SER A 254 -0.50 -13.76 14.44
CA SER A 254 -1.76 -13.99 13.73
C SER A 254 -1.57 -14.07 12.22
N ILE A 255 -2.51 -14.76 11.57
CA ILE A 255 -2.76 -14.64 10.14
C ILE A 255 -4.07 -13.88 10.00
N VAL A 256 -4.04 -12.78 9.24
CA VAL A 256 -5.19 -11.92 8.99
C VAL A 256 -5.61 -12.10 7.55
N VAL A 257 -6.84 -12.55 7.33
CA VAL A 257 -7.43 -12.71 5.99
C VAL A 257 -8.48 -11.63 5.82
N THR A 258 -8.24 -10.70 4.89
CA THR A 258 -9.21 -9.68 4.51
C THR A 258 -10.08 -10.24 3.41
N ASP A 259 -11.34 -10.54 3.71
CA ASP A 259 -12.37 -10.95 2.75
C ASP A 259 -13.24 -9.74 2.38
N LEU A 260 -14.09 -9.89 1.35
CA LEU A 260 -14.93 -8.83 0.80
C LEU A 260 -15.67 -8.00 1.85
N SER A 261 -16.29 -8.65 2.84
CA SER A 261 -17.14 -7.99 3.84
C SER A 261 -16.62 -8.07 5.28
N ARG A 262 -15.62 -8.91 5.54
CA ARG A 262 -15.16 -9.24 6.89
C ARG A 262 -13.66 -9.47 6.91
N VAL A 263 -13.04 -9.17 8.04
CA VAL A 263 -11.65 -9.53 8.33
C VAL A 263 -11.65 -10.68 9.32
N TYR A 264 -10.97 -11.76 8.96
CA TYR A 264 -10.80 -12.95 9.80
C TYR A 264 -9.40 -12.98 10.37
N THR A 265 -9.29 -13.37 11.64
CA THR A 265 -8.01 -13.56 12.32
C THR A 265 -7.87 -15.01 12.74
N PHE A 266 -6.70 -15.57 12.50
CA PHE A 266 -6.30 -16.92 12.86
C PHE A 266 -5.01 -16.86 13.67
N GLY A 267 -4.75 -17.85 14.52
CA GLY A 267 -3.41 -18.06 15.07
C GLY A 267 -2.43 -18.51 13.98
N THR A 268 -1.14 -18.39 14.22
CA THR A 268 -0.09 -18.86 13.29
C THR A 268 -0.11 -20.38 13.06
N ASN A 269 -0.81 -21.13 13.91
CA ASN A 269 -1.10 -22.55 13.73
C ASN A 269 -2.30 -22.83 12.80
N GLY A 270 -2.98 -21.80 12.31
CA GLY A 270 -4.16 -21.91 11.44
C GLY A 270 -5.51 -22.02 12.17
N ASN A 271 -5.53 -21.97 13.50
CA ASN A 271 -6.79 -22.02 14.25
C ASN A 271 -7.52 -20.67 14.15
N PHE A 272 -8.83 -20.73 13.90
CA PHE A 272 -9.67 -19.54 13.86
C PHE A 272 -9.77 -18.87 15.24
N ASN A 273 -9.59 -17.55 15.29
CA ASN A 273 -9.72 -16.76 16.52
C ASN A 273 -11.01 -15.93 16.50
N ALA A 274 -11.11 -14.96 15.59
CA ALA A 274 -12.22 -14.00 15.56
C ALA A 274 -12.41 -13.42 14.16
N ASN A 275 -13.54 -12.74 13.94
CA ASN A 275 -13.78 -11.93 12.75
C ASN A 275 -14.41 -10.57 13.11
N VAL A 276 -14.16 -9.57 12.28
CA VAL A 276 -14.64 -8.18 12.44
C VAL A 276 -15.27 -7.71 11.14
N THR A 277 -16.32 -6.89 11.24
CA THR A 277 -16.95 -6.20 10.11
C THR A 277 -16.79 -4.69 10.28
N PHE A 278 -16.26 -4.01 9.26
CA PHE A 278 -16.05 -2.56 9.29
C PHE A 278 -17.22 -1.75 8.70
N GLY A 279 -18.24 -2.43 8.15
CA GLY A 279 -19.38 -1.80 7.47
C GLY A 279 -19.06 -1.25 6.08
N GLU A 280 -17.84 -1.49 5.58
CA GLU A 280 -17.37 -1.18 4.24
C GLU A 280 -16.27 -2.17 3.86
N GLU A 281 -15.96 -2.25 2.57
CA GLU A 281 -14.91 -3.12 2.05
C GLU A 281 -13.51 -2.62 2.48
N CYS A 282 -12.64 -3.57 2.80
CA CYS A 282 -11.23 -3.33 3.10
C CYS A 282 -10.37 -3.95 2.01
N ASN A 283 -9.28 -3.27 1.62
CA ASN A 283 -8.26 -3.91 0.78
C ASN A 283 -7.34 -4.78 1.63
N THR A 284 -7.02 -4.33 2.84
CA THR A 284 -6.04 -4.95 3.73
C THR A 284 -6.46 -4.77 5.18
N ALA A 285 -5.85 -5.51 6.11
CA ALA A 285 -6.05 -5.34 7.53
C ALA A 285 -4.83 -5.84 8.31
N THR A 286 -4.62 -5.28 9.50
CA THR A 286 -3.55 -5.70 10.41
C THR A 286 -4.05 -5.71 11.85
N THR A 287 -3.29 -6.34 12.74
CA THR A 287 -3.58 -6.38 14.17
C THR A 287 -2.58 -5.53 14.95
N VAL A 288 -3.07 -4.69 15.86
CA VAL A 288 -2.24 -3.99 16.84
C VAL A 288 -2.71 -4.38 18.24
N GLY A 289 -1.88 -5.15 18.95
CA GLY A 289 -2.32 -5.82 20.17
C GLY A 289 -3.45 -6.81 19.88
N SER A 290 -4.58 -6.67 20.56
CA SER A 290 -5.78 -7.50 20.35
C SER A 290 -6.78 -6.91 19.35
N SER A 291 -6.55 -5.70 18.84
CA SER A 291 -7.49 -4.99 17.98
C SER A 291 -7.12 -5.10 16.52
N VAL A 292 -8.13 -5.26 15.67
CA VAL A 292 -8.01 -5.25 14.21
C VAL A 292 -8.21 -3.83 13.68
N TYR A 293 -7.33 -3.44 12.76
CA TYR A 293 -7.45 -2.21 11.98
C TYR A 293 -7.60 -2.58 10.50
N GLY A 294 -8.63 -2.04 9.85
CA GLY A 294 -8.91 -2.25 8.42
C GLY A 294 -8.41 -1.08 7.59
N GLY A 295 -7.69 -1.37 6.50
CA GLY A 295 -7.37 -0.43 5.44
C GLY A 295 -8.51 -0.43 4.43
N THR A 296 -9.40 0.56 4.56
CA THR A 296 -10.66 0.61 3.81
C THR A 296 -10.46 1.14 2.38
N ILE A 297 -11.46 0.90 1.52
CA ILE A 297 -11.51 1.48 0.17
C ILE A 297 -11.90 2.96 0.20
N PHE A 298 -12.73 3.39 1.18
CA PHE A 298 -13.40 4.69 1.14
C PHE A 298 -13.10 5.63 2.32
N SER A 299 -12.49 5.15 3.39
CA SER A 299 -12.48 5.87 4.67
C SER A 299 -11.12 5.92 5.37
N GLY A 300 -10.04 5.48 4.71
CA GLY A 300 -8.71 5.42 5.33
C GLY A 300 -8.54 4.19 6.22
N ILE A 301 -7.78 4.32 7.30
CA ILE A 301 -7.69 3.29 8.34
C ILE A 301 -8.97 3.35 9.16
N LYS A 302 -9.55 2.20 9.51
CA LYS A 302 -10.71 2.10 10.39
C LYS A 302 -10.46 1.11 11.52
N ASN A 303 -10.89 1.44 12.73
CA ASN A 303 -10.84 0.52 13.86
C ASN A 303 -12.20 -0.17 14.09
N GLU A 304 -12.22 -1.15 15.00
CA GLU A 304 -13.42 -1.94 15.31
C GLU A 304 -14.58 -1.09 15.89
N GLY A 305 -14.26 0.06 16.50
CA GLY A 305 -15.23 1.04 16.99
C GLY A 305 -15.85 1.91 15.88
N GLY A 306 -15.41 1.77 14.63
CA GLY A 306 -15.90 2.54 13.49
C GLY A 306 -15.23 3.90 13.30
N ASN A 307 -14.23 4.25 14.10
CA ASN A 307 -13.45 5.48 13.96
C ASN A 307 -12.49 5.36 12.77
N THR A 308 -12.32 6.47 12.04
CA THR A 308 -11.50 6.53 10.84
C THR A 308 -10.29 7.44 11.03
N PHE A 309 -9.15 7.06 10.44
CA PHE A 309 -7.87 7.74 10.59
C PHE A 309 -7.18 7.87 9.24
N LYS A 310 -6.97 9.11 8.81
CA LYS A 310 -6.29 9.47 7.57
C LYS A 310 -5.93 10.96 7.57
N PRO A 311 -4.96 11.39 6.76
CA PRO A 311 -4.77 12.81 6.48
C PRO A 311 -6.04 13.46 5.91
N ASP A 312 -6.25 14.74 6.22
CA ASP A 312 -7.31 15.51 5.59
C ASP A 312 -7.04 15.70 4.09
N GLY A 313 -8.11 15.71 3.31
CA GLY A 313 -8.06 15.76 1.86
C GLY A 313 -9.38 15.43 1.18
N PRO A 314 -9.48 15.70 -0.13
CA PRO A 314 -10.69 15.46 -0.91
C PRO A 314 -11.12 13.99 -0.86
N TYR A 315 -12.38 13.73 -1.19
CA TYR A 315 -12.90 12.37 -1.21
C TYR A 315 -12.16 11.48 -2.23
N GLN A 316 -11.77 12.03 -3.37
CA GLN A 316 -11.03 11.32 -4.41
C GLN A 316 -10.04 12.25 -5.12
N ASN A 317 -9.00 11.68 -5.72
CA ASN A 317 -8.05 12.40 -6.57
C ASN A 317 -8.56 12.55 -8.01
N TYR A 318 -9.79 13.06 -8.17
CA TYR A 318 -10.41 13.23 -9.48
C TYR A 318 -11.26 14.49 -9.54
N ALA A 319 -10.82 15.48 -10.33
CA ALA A 319 -11.50 16.75 -10.50
C ALA A 319 -11.65 17.05 -12.00
N TYR A 320 -12.89 17.19 -12.45
CA TYR A 320 -13.20 17.67 -13.81
C TYR A 320 -13.35 19.19 -13.85
N LYS A 321 -14.05 19.73 -12.86
CA LYS A 321 -14.17 21.18 -12.67
C LYS A 321 -14.01 21.52 -11.19
N ILE A 322 -13.23 22.56 -10.94
CA ILE A 322 -13.08 23.18 -9.62
C ILE A 322 -13.70 24.58 -9.72
N SER A 323 -14.62 24.89 -8.81
CA SER A 323 -15.20 26.22 -8.66
C SER A 323 -14.82 26.75 -7.28
N LEU A 324 -14.38 28.00 -7.21
CA LEU A 324 -14.18 28.70 -5.94
C LEU A 324 -15.47 29.41 -5.56
N TYR A 325 -15.82 29.36 -4.28
CA TYR A 325 -16.99 30.05 -3.73
C TYR A 325 -16.61 30.73 -2.41
N GLY A 326 -17.10 31.95 -2.20
CA GLY A 326 -16.69 32.79 -1.07
C GLY A 326 -15.17 33.01 -1.03
N GLU A 327 -14.62 33.13 0.17
CA GLU A 327 -13.18 33.36 0.37
C GLU A 327 -12.36 32.06 0.49
N ASN A 328 -12.94 30.97 1.02
CA ASN A 328 -12.20 29.76 1.40
C ASN A 328 -12.89 28.44 1.00
N GLN A 329 -13.87 28.45 0.09
CA GLN A 329 -14.62 27.22 -0.26
C GLN A 329 -14.29 26.74 -1.67
N ILE A 330 -14.23 25.42 -1.83
CA ILE A 330 -13.87 24.76 -3.09
C ILE A 330 -14.95 23.74 -3.42
N LEU A 331 -15.56 23.85 -4.59
CA LEU A 331 -16.52 22.86 -5.11
C LEU A 331 -15.85 22.03 -6.19
N VAL A 332 -15.90 20.70 -6.09
CA VAL A 332 -15.25 19.80 -7.04
C VAL A 332 -16.29 18.89 -7.70
N SER A 333 -16.42 19.05 -9.02
CA SER A 333 -17.28 18.24 -9.89
C SER A 333 -16.47 17.10 -10.49
N THR A 334 -17.01 15.88 -10.51
CA THR A 334 -16.25 14.67 -10.89
C THR A 334 -16.76 13.96 -12.15
N GLY A 335 -17.66 14.61 -12.89
CA GLY A 335 -18.13 14.12 -14.18
C GLY A 335 -17.06 14.27 -15.27
N GLY A 336 -17.49 14.24 -16.52
CA GLY A 336 -16.64 14.57 -17.64
C GLY A 336 -17.34 14.42 -18.98
N ARG A 337 -16.68 14.88 -20.02
CA ARG A 337 -17.13 14.70 -21.40
C ARG A 337 -15.96 14.33 -22.32
N GLU A 338 -16.24 13.50 -23.31
CA GLU A 338 -15.32 13.10 -24.38
C GLU A 338 -15.95 13.36 -25.77
N ASN A 339 -15.24 13.01 -26.85
CA ASN A 339 -15.72 13.09 -28.24
C ASN A 339 -16.26 14.48 -28.62
N ARG A 340 -15.44 15.52 -28.48
CA ARG A 340 -15.82 16.94 -28.69
C ARG A 340 -17.01 17.36 -27.82
N PHE A 341 -17.03 16.89 -26.58
CA PHE A 341 -18.06 17.16 -25.57
C PHE A 341 -19.45 16.54 -25.82
N ASN A 342 -19.55 15.55 -26.71
CA ASN A 342 -20.82 14.90 -27.07
C ASN A 342 -21.16 13.67 -26.22
N THR A 343 -20.20 13.11 -25.50
CA THR A 343 -20.41 11.87 -24.73
C THR A 343 -19.98 12.07 -23.28
N ALA A 344 -20.75 11.55 -22.34
CA ALA A 344 -20.43 11.55 -20.91
C ALA A 344 -19.28 10.58 -20.62
N ILE A 345 -18.27 11.02 -19.85
CA ILE A 345 -17.27 10.11 -19.30
C ILE A 345 -17.90 9.43 -18.09
N ILE A 346 -17.90 8.10 -18.08
CA ILE A 346 -18.35 7.31 -16.94
C ILE A 346 -17.15 7.08 -16.03
N ASN A 347 -17.17 7.71 -14.85
CA ASN A 347 -16.21 7.43 -13.79
C ASN A 347 -16.64 6.18 -13.03
N SER A 348 -15.86 5.11 -13.10
CA SER A 348 -16.19 3.83 -12.43
C SER A 348 -16.28 3.93 -10.91
N LYS A 349 -15.58 4.89 -10.28
CA LYS A 349 -15.71 5.14 -8.83
C LYS A 349 -16.94 5.99 -8.46
N ASN A 350 -17.61 6.56 -9.46
CA ASN A 350 -18.87 7.30 -9.36
C ASN A 350 -18.99 8.31 -8.19
N PRO A 351 -18.00 9.20 -7.96
CA PRO A 351 -17.94 10.01 -6.73
C PRO A 351 -18.85 11.25 -6.71
N GLY A 352 -19.64 11.52 -7.75
CA GLY A 352 -20.59 12.64 -7.78
C GLY A 352 -19.95 14.03 -7.65
N PHE A 353 -20.06 14.66 -6.47
CA PHE A 353 -19.30 15.86 -6.14
C PHE A 353 -18.88 15.84 -4.68
N TYR A 354 -17.81 16.57 -4.38
CA TYR A 354 -17.36 16.82 -3.01
C TYR A 354 -16.85 18.26 -2.93
N TYR A 355 -16.75 18.79 -1.73
CA TYR A 355 -16.38 20.19 -1.54
C TYR A 355 -15.58 20.40 -0.26
N PHE A 356 -14.84 21.50 -0.23
CA PHE A 356 -14.20 22.03 0.96
C PHE A 356 -15.02 23.22 1.44
N ASP A 357 -15.44 23.21 2.70
CA ASP A 357 -16.33 24.23 3.28
C ASP A 357 -15.59 25.42 3.90
N GLY A 358 -14.26 25.44 3.83
CA GLY A 358 -13.39 26.39 4.51
C GLY A 358 -12.66 25.82 5.72
N MET A 359 -13.12 24.67 6.22
CA MET A 359 -12.53 23.98 7.37
C MET A 359 -12.18 22.52 7.08
N SER A 360 -13.01 21.81 6.32
CA SER A 360 -12.87 20.38 6.07
C SER A 360 -13.42 19.96 4.71
N TRP A 361 -12.93 18.82 4.21
CA TRP A 361 -13.48 18.18 3.02
C TRP A 361 -14.75 17.40 3.35
N ILE A 362 -15.84 17.73 2.66
CA ILE A 362 -17.15 17.11 2.82
C ILE A 362 -17.49 16.31 1.57
N TYR A 363 -17.82 15.04 1.81
CA TYR A 363 -18.47 14.18 0.83
C TYR A 363 -19.95 13.99 1.17
N PRO A 364 -20.88 14.54 0.38
CA PRO A 364 -22.32 14.45 0.64
C PRO A 364 -22.80 13.00 0.78
N SER A 365 -23.63 12.74 1.78
CA SER A 365 -24.22 11.42 2.03
C SER A 365 -25.07 10.91 0.88
N TYR A 366 -25.64 11.82 0.07
CA TYR A 366 -26.44 11.49 -1.10
C TYR A 366 -25.75 10.57 -2.11
N PHE A 367 -24.41 10.67 -2.24
CA PHE A 367 -23.63 9.86 -3.17
C PHE A 367 -23.15 8.53 -2.57
N LYS A 368 -23.17 8.38 -1.24
CA LYS A 368 -22.66 7.18 -0.57
C LYS A 368 -23.62 6.00 -0.81
N GLY A 369 -23.13 4.95 -1.45
CA GLY A 369 -23.90 3.72 -1.72
C GLY A 369 -25.05 3.89 -2.71
N ASN A 370 -25.10 5.01 -3.44
CA ASN A 370 -26.15 5.26 -4.41
C ASN A 370 -25.85 4.54 -5.73
N SER A 371 -26.85 3.84 -6.28
CA SER A 371 -26.73 3.08 -7.53
C SER A 371 -26.86 3.95 -8.80
N THR A 372 -27.24 5.22 -8.65
CA THR A 372 -27.33 6.16 -9.76
C THR A 372 -25.93 6.46 -10.30
N VAL A 373 -25.70 6.31 -11.60
CA VAL A 373 -24.46 6.74 -12.24
C VAL A 373 -24.48 8.26 -12.41
N PHE A 374 -23.59 8.95 -11.71
CA PHE A 374 -23.48 10.40 -11.70
C PHE A 374 -22.46 10.87 -12.74
N ASN A 375 -22.85 11.91 -13.47
CA ASN A 375 -21.95 12.70 -14.31
C ASN A 375 -22.09 14.19 -13.95
N VAL A 376 -21.65 14.56 -12.74
CA VAL A 376 -21.76 15.95 -12.25
C VAL A 376 -20.70 16.81 -12.93
N LEU A 377 -21.13 17.63 -13.88
CA LEU A 377 -20.22 18.44 -14.72
C LEU A 377 -19.85 19.77 -14.08
N VAL A 378 -20.80 20.37 -13.37
CA VAL A 378 -20.66 21.69 -12.74
C VAL A 378 -21.47 21.69 -11.46
N VAL A 379 -20.87 22.16 -10.38
CA VAL A 379 -21.55 22.52 -9.13
C VAL A 379 -21.39 24.02 -8.93
N VAL A 380 -22.50 24.67 -8.56
CA VAL A 380 -22.57 26.07 -8.19
C VAL A 380 -23.27 26.16 -6.83
N ALA A 381 -22.79 27.05 -5.97
CA ALA A 381 -23.48 27.37 -4.74
C ALA A 381 -24.73 28.22 -5.06
N ASP A 382 -25.83 27.92 -4.39
CA ASP A 382 -27.04 28.74 -4.44
C ASP A 382 -26.77 30.03 -3.65
N PRO A 383 -26.92 31.23 -4.24
CA PRO A 383 -26.53 32.50 -3.60
C PRO A 383 -27.48 33.00 -2.48
N VAL A 384 -28.32 32.12 -1.90
CA VAL A 384 -29.37 32.49 -0.93
C VAL A 384 -28.82 33.14 0.33
#